data_AF-A0A1A6HBR6-F1
#
_entry.id   AF-A0A1A6HBR6-F1
#
_cell.length_a   1.000
_cell.length_b   1.000
_cell.length_c   1.000
_cell.angle_alpha   90.00
_cell.angle_beta   90.00
_cell.angle_gamma   90.00
#
_symmetry.space_group_name_H-M   'P 1'
#
loop_
_entity.id
_entity.type
_entity.pdbx_description
1 polymer ?
#
loop_
_entity_poly.entity_id
_entity_poly.type
_entity_poly.pdbx_seq_one_letter_code
_entity_poly.pdbx_strand_id
1 'polypeptide(L)'
;RICTVVGTTQAQRSNKLWLRFKSDQVDSRSGFSIYWDVASTGCGGNLTTPTGLFTSPNYPMPYYHSSECYWLLEASHGSPFQLEFQDFHLEHHPSCSLDYLAVLCDNVVIVNKTHGILESINYPKPYNNDQRCNWTIQATRGNTVNYTFLDIEVEDDQDCHTDYLE
;
A
#
# COMPACT_ATOMS: atom_id res chain seq x y z
N ARG A 1 22.48 3.99 -15.79
CA ARG A 1 23.95 3.84 -15.83
C ARG A 1 24.49 4.67 -14.68
N ILE A 2 25.20 4.06 -13.73
CA ILE A 2 25.67 4.70 -12.50
C ILE A 2 27.19 4.78 -12.60
N CYS A 3 27.76 5.99 -12.54
CA CYS A 3 29.19 6.18 -12.77
C CYS A 3 29.96 6.67 -11.52
N THR A 4 29.28 7.16 -10.47
CA THR A 4 29.94 7.81 -9.31
C THR A 4 29.22 7.67 -7.97
N VAL A 5 28.17 6.85 -7.86
CA VAL A 5 27.34 6.85 -6.64
C VAL A 5 27.93 5.88 -5.60
N VAL A 6 28.42 6.45 -4.49
CA VAL A 6 28.84 5.69 -3.29
C VAL A 6 27.71 5.82 -2.27
N GLY A 7 27.22 4.70 -1.75
CA GLY A 7 26.32 4.68 -0.60
C GLY A 7 24.82 4.77 -0.86
N THR A 8 24.32 4.62 -2.10
CA THR A 8 22.87 4.48 -2.31
C THR A 8 22.44 3.02 -2.27
N THR A 9 21.65 2.65 -1.27
CA THR A 9 20.90 1.39 -1.25
C THR A 9 19.90 1.40 -2.40
N GLN A 10 20.10 0.57 -3.41
CA GLN A 10 19.13 0.37 -4.49
C GLN A 10 18.30 -0.87 -4.14
N ALA A 11 17.05 -0.68 -3.73
CA ALA A 11 16.13 -1.77 -3.44
C ALA A 11 15.66 -2.40 -4.77
N GLN A 12 16.40 -3.40 -5.26
CA GLN A 12 16.02 -4.13 -6.46
C GLN A 12 15.18 -5.36 -6.07
N ARG A 13 13.85 -5.29 -6.27
CA ARG A 13 12.88 -6.36 -5.93
C ARG A 13 12.85 -7.49 -6.98
N SER A 14 14.00 -7.81 -7.55
CA SER A 14 14.21 -8.92 -8.48
C SER A 14 15.01 -10.00 -7.78
N ASN A 15 14.69 -11.28 -8.00
CA ASN A 15 15.52 -12.39 -7.54
C ASN A 15 16.81 -12.56 -8.37
N LYS A 16 17.04 -11.66 -9.35
CA LYS A 16 18.22 -11.65 -10.23
C LYS A 16 18.81 -10.25 -10.28
N LEU A 17 20.09 -10.16 -9.92
CA LEU A 17 20.94 -8.98 -10.10
C LEU A 17 21.91 -9.25 -11.26
N TRP A 18 21.82 -8.48 -12.35
CA TRP A 18 22.76 -8.55 -13.47
C TRP A 18 23.66 -7.32 -13.49
N LEU A 19 24.97 -7.54 -13.41
CA LEU A 19 25.98 -6.48 -13.37
C LEU A 19 26.96 -6.66 -14.53
N ARG A 20 27.31 -5.57 -15.21
CA ARG A 20 28.37 -5.53 -16.22
C ARG A 20 29.29 -4.36 -15.98
N PHE A 21 30.54 -4.67 -15.64
CA PHE A 21 31.65 -3.71 -15.62
C PHE A 21 32.38 -3.74 -16.98
N LYS A 22 32.75 -2.58 -17.50
CA LYS A 22 33.58 -2.44 -18.70
C LYS A 22 34.60 -1.33 -18.46
N SER A 23 35.88 -1.66 -18.57
CA SER A 23 36.97 -0.68 -18.62
C SER A 23 37.49 -0.50 -20.06
N ASP A 24 38.35 0.49 -20.26
CA ASP A 24 39.10 0.70 -21.50
C ASP A 24 40.60 0.43 -21.27
N GLN A 25 41.46 0.89 -22.19
CA GLN A 25 42.90 0.57 -22.21
C GLN A 25 43.77 1.56 -21.42
N VAL A 26 43.18 2.59 -20.79
CA VAL A 26 43.96 3.70 -20.20
C VAL A 26 43.45 4.03 -18.81
N ASP A 27 44.37 4.19 -17.86
CA ASP A 27 44.15 4.70 -16.49
C ASP A 27 43.18 3.85 -15.61
N SER A 28 43.73 3.15 -14.61
CA SER A 28 42.95 2.29 -13.68
C SER A 28 42.78 2.90 -12.29
N ARG A 29 41.74 2.47 -11.56
CA ARG A 29 41.45 2.90 -10.18
C ARG A 29 41.07 1.68 -9.31
N SER A 30 40.75 1.94 -8.04
CA SER A 30 40.51 0.95 -6.98
C SER A 30 39.34 -0.03 -7.22
N GLY A 31 38.51 0.17 -8.26
CA GLY A 31 37.38 -0.70 -8.57
C GLY A 31 36.14 -0.41 -7.73
N PHE A 32 35.34 -1.44 -7.46
CA PHE A 32 34.09 -1.35 -6.69
C PHE A 32 34.00 -2.48 -5.65
N SER A 33 33.33 -2.21 -4.53
CA SER A 33 32.92 -3.22 -3.54
C SER A 33 31.41 -3.11 -3.36
N ILE A 34 30.70 -4.23 -3.43
CA ILE A 34 29.25 -4.26 -3.24
C ILE A 34 28.91 -5.20 -2.08
N TYR A 35 28.03 -4.70 -1.21
CA TYR A 35 27.32 -5.51 -0.23
C TYR A 35 25.91 -5.75 -0.76
N TRP A 36 25.42 -6.99 -0.66
CA TRP A 36 24.05 -7.36 -1.03
C TRP A 36 23.44 -8.21 0.09
N ASP A 37 22.13 -8.09 0.25
CA ASP A 37 21.33 -8.91 1.15
C ASP A 37 20.06 -9.38 0.42
N VAL A 38 19.56 -10.57 0.74
CA VAL A 38 18.36 -11.15 0.12
C VAL A 38 17.20 -10.95 1.08
N ALA A 39 16.30 -10.03 0.74
CA ALA A 39 15.02 -9.92 1.42
C ALA A 39 14.12 -11.11 1.02
N SER A 40 13.53 -11.80 2.00
CA SER A 40 12.77 -13.04 1.83
C SER A 40 11.60 -12.91 0.83
N THR A 41 11.70 -13.64 -0.29
CA THR A 41 10.68 -14.44 -1.03
C THR A 41 9.20 -14.03 -1.11
N GLY A 42 8.81 -12.81 -0.75
CA GLY A 42 7.43 -12.30 -0.88
C GLY A 42 7.38 -10.94 -1.56
N CYS A 43 6.29 -10.65 -2.26
CA CYS A 43 5.92 -9.30 -2.64
C CYS A 43 5.02 -8.71 -1.54
N GLY A 44 5.10 -7.38 -1.36
CA GLY A 44 4.43 -6.73 -0.25
C GLY A 44 5.36 -6.11 0.78
N GLY A 45 4.86 -6.02 2.00
CA GLY A 45 5.56 -5.53 3.20
C GLY A 45 4.87 -4.36 3.88
N ASN A 46 5.39 -3.97 5.05
CA ASN A 46 4.89 -2.82 5.80
C ASN A 46 5.46 -1.52 5.23
N LEU A 47 4.59 -0.62 4.81
CA LEU A 47 4.94 0.71 4.35
C LEU A 47 4.64 1.68 5.50
N THR A 48 5.70 2.11 6.18
CA THR A 48 5.61 2.95 7.38
C THR A 48 5.77 4.44 7.11
N THR A 49 6.04 4.82 5.86
CA THR A 49 6.27 6.22 5.48
C THR A 49 4.93 6.93 5.27
N PRO A 50 4.77 8.20 5.72
CA PRO A 50 3.52 8.95 5.55
C PRO A 50 3.11 9.16 4.09
N THR A 51 4.08 9.15 3.18
CA THR A 51 3.90 9.17 1.73
C THR A 51 4.87 8.18 1.11
N GLY A 52 4.56 7.68 -0.07
CA GLY A 52 5.42 6.73 -0.77
C GLY A 52 4.81 6.26 -2.08
N LEU A 53 5.62 5.51 -2.82
CA LEU A 53 5.20 4.81 -4.02
C LEU A 53 5.57 3.33 -3.87
N PHE A 54 4.67 2.46 -4.30
CA PHE A 54 4.92 1.04 -4.42
C PHE A 54 4.31 0.54 -5.72
N THR A 55 4.81 -0.57 -6.23
CA THR A 55 4.41 -1.12 -7.53
C THR A 55 4.15 -2.62 -7.42
N SER A 56 3.43 -3.15 -8.40
CA SER A 56 3.30 -4.59 -8.59
C SER A 56 4.68 -5.24 -8.83
N PRO A 57 4.83 -6.54 -8.52
CA PRO A 57 6.06 -7.26 -8.83
C PRO A 57 6.42 -7.11 -10.31
N ASN A 58 7.71 -6.96 -10.59
CA ASN A 58 8.26 -6.88 -11.95
C ASN A 58 7.89 -5.63 -12.77
N TYR A 59 7.11 -4.69 -12.25
CA TYR A 59 6.79 -3.43 -12.93
C TYR A 59 8.08 -2.71 -13.41
N PRO A 60 8.16 -2.24 -14.69
CA PRO A 60 7.07 -2.08 -15.66
C PRO A 60 6.78 -3.30 -16.54
N MET A 61 7.43 -4.44 -16.29
CA MET A 61 7.11 -5.70 -16.98
C MET A 61 5.88 -6.36 -16.31
N PRO A 62 5.23 -7.34 -16.97
CA PRO A 62 4.07 -8.03 -16.42
C PRO A 62 4.36 -8.67 -15.05
N TYR A 63 3.38 -8.64 -14.16
CA TYR A 63 3.43 -9.31 -12.86
C TYR A 63 3.53 -10.83 -13.03
N TYR A 64 4.01 -11.50 -11.99
CA TYR A 64 4.12 -12.96 -11.98
C TYR A 64 2.75 -13.60 -11.81
N HIS A 65 2.49 -14.71 -12.51
CA HIS A 65 1.26 -15.47 -12.34
C HIS A 65 1.16 -16.04 -10.92
N SER A 66 -0.09 -16.26 -10.45
CA SER A 66 -0.37 -16.94 -9.17
C SER A 66 0.36 -16.32 -7.97
N SER A 67 0.56 -15.01 -7.99
CA SER A 67 1.26 -14.27 -6.92
C SER A 67 0.26 -13.54 -6.04
N GLU A 68 0.36 -13.77 -4.73
CA GLU A 68 -0.41 -13.04 -3.72
C GLU A 68 0.52 -12.07 -2.99
N CYS A 69 0.22 -10.78 -3.09
CA CYS A 69 1.03 -9.70 -2.51
C CYS A 69 0.22 -8.91 -1.49
N TYR A 70 0.82 -8.62 -0.34
CA TYR A 70 0.15 -7.91 0.75
C TYR A 70 0.99 -6.72 1.21
N TRP A 71 0.43 -5.51 1.09
CA TRP A 71 1.05 -4.29 1.59
C TRP A 71 0.25 -3.76 2.78
N LEU A 72 0.91 -3.68 3.93
CA LEU A 72 0.32 -3.07 5.12
C LEU A 72 0.76 -1.60 5.17
N LEU A 73 -0.20 -0.68 5.16
CA LEU A 73 0.09 0.75 5.26
C LEU A 73 -0.01 1.19 6.72
N GLU A 74 1.11 1.59 7.31
CA GLU A 74 1.18 1.99 8.72
C GLU A 74 1.67 3.44 8.82
N ALA A 75 0.76 4.40 8.99
CA ALA A 75 1.16 5.80 9.22
C ALA A 75 1.48 6.01 10.70
N SER A 76 2.59 6.68 11.00
CA SER A 76 2.93 7.08 12.38
C SER A 76 1.96 8.08 13.00
N HIS A 77 1.05 8.67 12.21
CA HIS A 77 0.14 9.73 12.68
C HIS A 77 -1.20 9.75 11.96
N GLY A 78 -2.02 8.70 12.11
CA GLY A 78 -3.50 8.71 12.09
C GLY A 78 -4.24 9.43 10.95
N SER A 79 -3.57 9.79 9.85
CA SER A 79 -4.21 10.32 8.65
C SER A 79 -4.69 9.15 7.81
N PRO A 80 -5.90 9.21 7.23
CA PRO A 80 -6.29 8.21 6.24
C PRO A 80 -5.29 8.23 5.08
N PHE A 81 -4.96 7.06 4.56
CA PHE A 81 -4.17 6.95 3.35
C PHE A 81 -5.06 7.22 2.14
N GLN A 82 -4.59 8.09 1.24
CA GLN A 82 -5.15 8.23 -0.09
C GLN A 82 -4.30 7.41 -1.05
N LEU A 83 -4.94 6.48 -1.77
CA LEU A 83 -4.30 5.69 -2.82
C LEU A 83 -4.59 6.31 -4.19
N GLU A 84 -3.56 6.47 -5.00
CA GLU A 84 -3.64 6.95 -6.37
C GLU A 84 -2.90 5.98 -7.29
N PHE A 85 -3.57 5.54 -8.36
CA PHE A 85 -2.99 4.65 -9.36
C PHE A 85 -2.53 5.46 -10.57
N GLN A 86 -1.22 5.54 -10.79
CA GLN A 86 -0.65 6.19 -11.96
C GLN A 86 -0.69 5.30 -13.20
N ASP A 87 -0.58 3.99 -13.00
CA ASP A 87 -0.72 2.96 -14.02
C ASP A 87 -1.43 1.75 -13.39
N PHE A 88 -2.41 1.19 -14.10
CA PHE A 88 -3.22 0.07 -13.62
C PHE A 88 -3.67 -0.81 -14.79
N HIS A 89 -3.15 -2.03 -14.82
CA HIS A 89 -3.51 -3.03 -15.81
C HIS A 89 -3.43 -4.43 -15.20
N LEU A 90 -4.58 -5.11 -15.15
CA LEU A 90 -4.75 -6.50 -14.70
C LEU A 90 -5.56 -7.28 -15.74
N GLU A 91 -5.57 -8.60 -15.63
CA GLU A 91 -6.43 -9.45 -16.46
C GLU A 91 -7.91 -9.07 -16.31
N HIS A 92 -8.57 -8.79 -17.43
CA HIS A 92 -9.97 -8.41 -17.43
C HIS A 92 -10.86 -9.64 -17.19
N HIS A 93 -11.71 -9.56 -16.16
CA HIS A 93 -12.78 -10.52 -15.93
C HIS A 93 -14.05 -9.79 -15.45
N PRO A 94 -15.26 -10.16 -15.90
CA PRO A 94 -16.50 -9.48 -15.52
C PRO A 94 -16.74 -9.39 -14.00
N SER A 95 -16.27 -10.37 -13.25
CA SER A 95 -16.37 -10.43 -11.79
C SER A 95 -15.03 -10.22 -11.07
N CYS A 96 -13.98 -9.79 -11.78
CA CYS A 96 -12.62 -9.61 -11.22
C CYS A 96 -12.07 -10.88 -10.49
N SER A 97 -12.45 -12.07 -10.94
CA SER A 97 -12.09 -13.33 -10.25
C SER A 97 -10.83 -14.01 -10.78
N LEU A 98 -10.17 -13.43 -11.78
CA LEU A 98 -8.88 -13.92 -12.28
C LEU A 98 -7.76 -13.21 -11.52
N ASP A 99 -7.51 -11.95 -11.86
CA ASP A 99 -6.58 -11.07 -11.15
C ASP A 99 -7.31 -9.86 -10.57
N TYR A 100 -7.03 -9.50 -9.33
CA TYR A 100 -7.65 -8.36 -8.66
C TYR A 100 -6.70 -7.68 -7.67
N LEU A 101 -7.04 -6.43 -7.34
CA LEU A 101 -6.48 -5.70 -6.20
C LEU A 101 -7.62 -5.41 -5.24
N ALA A 102 -7.44 -5.80 -3.98
CA ALA A 102 -8.39 -5.52 -2.90
C ALA A 102 -7.77 -4.52 -1.91
N VAL A 103 -8.54 -3.51 -1.53
CA VAL A 103 -8.22 -2.59 -0.43
C VAL A 103 -9.01 -3.04 0.79
N LEU A 104 -8.33 -3.31 1.89
CA LEU A 104 -8.91 -3.79 3.14
C LEU A 104 -8.75 -2.73 4.25
N CYS A 105 -9.75 -2.67 5.12
CA CYS A 105 -9.94 -1.68 6.19
C CYS A 105 -10.01 -2.36 7.58
N ASP A 106 -9.32 -3.49 7.74
CA ASP A 106 -9.39 -4.31 8.95
C ASP A 106 -8.40 -3.81 10.03
N ASN A 107 -8.91 -3.66 11.25
CA ASN A 107 -8.32 -3.18 12.50
C ASN A 107 -7.58 -1.84 12.40
N VAL A 108 -8.21 -0.83 11.80
CA VAL A 108 -7.60 0.51 11.64
C VAL A 108 -7.71 1.32 12.95
N VAL A 109 -6.57 1.68 13.55
CA VAL A 109 -6.54 2.48 14.78
C VAL A 109 -6.03 3.90 14.51
N ILE A 110 -6.84 4.90 14.85
CA ILE A 110 -6.52 6.33 14.72
C ILE A 110 -6.14 6.87 16.09
N VAL A 111 -4.86 7.18 16.26
CA VAL A 111 -4.28 7.77 17.49
C VAL A 111 -3.74 9.17 17.24
N ASN A 112 -3.65 9.98 18.30
CA ASN A 112 -2.97 11.28 18.30
C ASN A 112 -3.50 12.28 17.25
N LYS A 113 -4.81 12.22 16.95
CA LYS A 113 -5.51 13.19 16.11
C LYS A 113 -6.45 14.05 16.94
N THR A 114 -6.52 15.34 16.59
CA THR A 114 -7.49 16.28 17.15
C THR A 114 -8.79 16.33 16.35
N HIS A 115 -8.73 16.02 15.05
CA HIS A 115 -9.87 15.91 14.14
C HIS A 115 -9.51 14.99 12.96
N GLY A 116 -10.51 14.56 12.19
CA GLY A 116 -10.37 13.77 10.98
C GLY A 116 -11.72 13.52 10.32
N ILE A 117 -11.70 12.93 9.12
CA ILE A 117 -12.88 12.43 8.43
C ILE A 117 -12.69 10.92 8.27
N LEU A 118 -13.75 10.15 8.53
CA LEU A 118 -13.82 8.72 8.27
C LEU A 118 -14.83 8.52 7.14
N GLU A 119 -14.41 7.81 6.11
CA GLU A 119 -15.20 7.56 4.90
C GLU A 119 -15.17 6.06 4.59
N SER A 120 -16.25 5.54 3.99
CA SER A 120 -16.26 4.19 3.44
C SER A 120 -15.28 4.05 2.29
N ILE A 121 -14.81 2.84 2.04
CA ILE A 121 -13.92 2.58 0.90
C ILE A 121 -14.65 2.97 -0.40
N ASN A 122 -13.95 3.70 -1.27
CA ASN A 122 -14.41 4.26 -2.56
C ASN A 122 -15.27 5.52 -2.49
N TYR A 123 -15.67 6.01 -1.32
CA TYR A 123 -16.45 7.25 -1.21
C TYR A 123 -15.81 8.37 -2.04
N PRO A 124 -16.58 9.13 -2.86
CA PRO A 124 -18.05 9.20 -2.92
C PRO A 124 -18.73 8.18 -3.85
N LYS A 125 -18.01 7.16 -4.34
CA LYS A 125 -18.61 6.04 -5.09
C LYS A 125 -19.21 5.02 -4.12
N PRO A 126 -20.12 4.14 -4.60
CA PRO A 126 -20.68 3.06 -3.78
C PRO A 126 -19.58 2.20 -3.13
N TYR A 127 -19.85 1.77 -1.89
CA TYR A 127 -19.01 0.82 -1.16
C TYR A 127 -19.05 -0.57 -1.84
N ASN A 128 -18.07 -1.42 -1.53
CA ASN A 128 -18.07 -2.78 -2.06
C ASN A 128 -18.95 -3.70 -1.19
N ASN A 129 -19.53 -4.73 -1.78
CA ASN A 129 -20.24 -5.76 -1.03
C ASN A 129 -19.29 -6.56 -0.13
N ASP A 130 -19.85 -7.18 0.91
CA ASP A 130 -19.14 -8.09 1.84
C ASP A 130 -17.94 -7.45 2.59
N GLN A 131 -17.93 -6.12 2.72
CA GLN A 131 -16.88 -5.41 3.44
C GLN A 131 -17.00 -5.61 4.96
N ARG A 132 -15.85 -5.83 5.61
CA ARG A 132 -15.72 -5.89 7.06
C ARG A 132 -14.68 -4.88 7.50
N CYS A 133 -15.14 -3.67 7.78
CA CYS A 133 -14.30 -2.58 8.27
C CYS A 133 -14.54 -2.34 9.75
N ASN A 134 -13.48 -2.02 10.46
CA ASN A 134 -13.47 -1.76 11.90
C ASN A 134 -12.43 -0.68 12.18
N TRP A 135 -12.92 0.45 12.68
CA TRP A 135 -12.10 1.60 13.01
C TRP A 135 -12.16 1.87 14.51
N THR A 136 -11.02 2.16 15.11
CA THR A 136 -10.94 2.61 16.50
C THR A 136 -10.34 4.01 16.56
N ILE A 137 -11.13 4.98 17.00
CA ILE A 137 -10.64 6.35 17.26
C ILE A 137 -10.26 6.45 18.74
N GLN A 138 -8.97 6.61 19.02
CA GLN A 138 -8.45 6.67 20.39
C GLN A 138 -8.00 8.10 20.74
N ALA A 139 -8.81 8.79 21.55
CA ALA A 139 -8.46 10.07 22.13
C ALA A 139 -7.41 9.93 23.25
N THR A 140 -6.63 10.98 23.49
CA THR A 140 -5.70 11.04 24.61
C THR A 140 -6.44 11.05 25.94
N ARG A 141 -5.80 10.51 26.99
CA ARG A 141 -6.43 10.32 28.31
C ARG A 141 -7.06 11.61 28.83
N GLY A 142 -8.34 11.54 29.20
CA GLY A 142 -9.11 12.66 29.73
C GLY A 142 -9.92 13.43 28.67
N ASN A 143 -9.75 13.12 27.39
CA ASN A 143 -10.56 13.68 26.31
C ASN A 143 -11.68 12.72 25.89
N THR A 144 -12.75 13.27 25.31
CA THR A 144 -13.87 12.53 24.70
C THR A 144 -13.87 12.69 23.19
N VAL A 145 -14.43 11.71 22.48
CA VAL A 145 -14.62 11.77 21.03
C VAL A 145 -16.07 12.15 20.76
N ASN A 146 -16.29 13.29 20.10
CA ASN A 146 -17.60 13.67 19.57
C ASN A 146 -17.61 13.36 18.07
N TYR A 147 -18.76 12.94 17.54
CA TYR A 147 -18.92 12.61 16.13
C TYR A 147 -20.12 13.34 15.52
N THR A 148 -20.10 13.50 14.19
CA THR A 148 -21.20 14.06 13.41
C THR A 148 -21.14 13.44 12.02
N PHE A 149 -22.25 12.88 11.55
CA PHE A 149 -22.35 12.40 10.18
C PHE A 149 -22.39 13.59 9.23
N LEU A 150 -21.52 13.58 8.23
CA LEU A 150 -21.53 14.56 7.13
C LEU A 150 -22.43 14.08 5.98
N ASP A 151 -22.50 12.75 5.81
CA ASP A 151 -23.32 12.04 4.84
C ASP A 151 -23.54 10.61 5.32
N ILE A 152 -24.65 9.98 4.93
CA ILE A 152 -24.94 8.56 5.19
C ILE A 152 -25.94 8.01 4.17
N GLU A 153 -25.52 7.01 3.41
CA GLU A 153 -26.35 6.26 2.47
C GLU A 153 -25.93 4.79 2.54
N VAL A 154 -26.72 3.99 3.27
CA VAL A 154 -26.56 2.54 3.43
C VAL A 154 -27.87 1.84 3.10
N GLU A 155 -27.83 0.55 2.78
CA GLU A 155 -29.04 -0.23 2.50
C GLU A 155 -30.04 -0.13 3.68
N ASP A 156 -31.30 0.18 3.37
CA ASP A 156 -32.37 0.32 4.37
C ASP A 156 -33.11 -1.01 4.55
N ASP A 157 -32.97 -1.61 5.73
CA ASP A 157 -33.73 -2.77 6.20
C ASP A 157 -34.35 -2.45 7.57
N GLN A 158 -35.53 -3.02 7.85
CA GLN A 158 -36.31 -2.68 9.05
C GLN A 158 -35.57 -2.92 10.37
N ASP A 159 -34.63 -3.86 10.38
CA ASP A 159 -33.86 -4.26 11.56
C ASP A 159 -32.34 -4.09 11.35
N CYS A 160 -31.92 -3.41 10.28
CA CYS A 160 -30.51 -3.23 9.91
C CYS A 160 -29.72 -4.55 9.76
N HIS A 161 -30.33 -5.61 9.23
CA HIS A 161 -29.64 -6.89 9.03
C HIS A 161 -28.80 -6.98 7.76
N THR A 162 -29.05 -6.12 6.78
CA THR A 162 -28.36 -6.10 5.48
C THR A 162 -27.03 -5.37 5.61
N ASP A 163 -27.05 -4.04 5.59
CA ASP A 163 -25.89 -3.18 5.73
C ASP A 163 -26.08 -2.23 6.91
N TYR A 164 -25.05 -2.06 7.72
CA TYR A 164 -25.10 -1.17 8.88
C TYR A 164 -23.72 -0.64 9.27
N LEU A 165 -23.72 0.43 10.06
CA LEU A 165 -22.55 0.97 10.75
C LEU A 165 -22.87 0.99 12.25
N GLU A 166 -21.98 0.41 13.06
CA GLU A 166 -22.12 0.30 14.53
C GLU A 166 -21.00 1.03 15.30
#